data_AF-A0AAI8YEC8-F1
#
_entry.id   AF-A0AAI8YEC8-F1
#
_cell.length_a   1.000
_cell.length_b   1.000
_cell.length_c   1.000
_cell.angle_alpha   90.00
_cell.angle_beta   90.00
_cell.angle_gamma   90.00
#
_symmetry.space_group_name_H-M   'P 1'
#
loop_
_entity.id
_entity.type
_entity.pdbx_description
1 polymer ?
#
loop_
_entity_poly.entity_id
_entity_poly.type
_entity_poly.pdbx_seq_one_letter_code
_entity_poly.pdbx_strand_id
1 'polypeptide(L)'
;MSISASAPPGPGAPAQDQSQNFQFEDSYEGPDTFLETTPSLVFDNSEENTDEGNVPTDERVRKVLQHTKRKLQEFQHERRRTGIMAHQSQLVFVDGTFAELAQEMADYLNTGEGVKPLLEKEQNDEVLKKIIIASTALNAVPEKEFTAAYNLLVYLVLQSKNAEMFLPRVCDNLMKPITSSPVNGPGLALNALTNIFNMLPPDNELRFNVFMAILKFLKMHSMFENLKPYLSNLEAWMKEWEIDDDDQRQLYETVAETAHEAGEETMAYQFVVKALRTFEDDDVKSEDAQRLSLRALKSAILSPTHFDFQELLAVPSVQALSDTHPVYFELLTICAEKDLEDYNQFKDEHEGFIEKEHLDDEKLQTKMRLLTFTSLAARTTTREIPYDEIAKALQIPDSKVELWAIDVIRSGQVEGRMSQQKRVFLVHRTTYRVFGEKQWRQLGDIIDSWKESVNNVITMLRKEQANVEAQKKRDQEEIERKMANVGFGSGPSGGRRGGDRGGDRGDRGDRNDRAPRKERTDDDD
;
A
#
# COMPACT_ATOMS: atom_id res chain seq x y z
N MET A 1 -54.89 22.10 42.42
CA MET A 1 -55.30 22.47 41.04
C MET A 1 -54.41 23.64 40.66
N SER A 2 -53.33 23.50 39.89
CA SER A 2 -53.17 22.76 38.65
C SER A 2 -51.71 22.32 38.51
N ILE A 3 -51.50 21.05 38.18
CA ILE A 3 -50.20 20.48 37.83
C ILE A 3 -50.00 20.77 36.33
N SER A 4 -48.95 21.53 36.00
CA SER A 4 -48.51 21.73 34.61
C SER A 4 -47.16 21.04 34.46
N ALA A 5 -47.14 20.03 33.59
CA ALA A 5 -45.96 19.25 33.24
C ALA A 5 -45.07 20.06 32.29
N SER A 6 -43.78 20.22 32.64
CA SER A 6 -42.74 20.70 31.75
C SER A 6 -41.96 19.50 31.19
N ALA A 7 -42.04 19.30 29.89
CA ALA A 7 -41.28 18.32 29.13
C ALA A 7 -39.76 18.62 29.15
N PRO A 8 -38.89 17.62 28.95
CA PRO A 8 -37.43 17.78 28.95
C PRO A 8 -36.94 18.46 27.65
N PRO A 9 -35.81 19.19 27.67
CA PRO A 9 -35.22 19.73 26.46
C PRO A 9 -34.61 18.61 25.62
N GLY A 10 -34.94 18.59 24.33
CA GLY A 10 -34.41 17.64 23.35
C GLY A 10 -32.91 17.81 23.09
N PRO A 11 -32.29 16.84 22.38
CA PRO A 11 -30.85 16.78 22.21
C PRO A 11 -30.35 17.98 21.38
N GLY A 12 -29.38 18.69 21.94
CA GLY A 12 -28.66 19.75 21.25
C GLY A 12 -28.00 19.22 19.98
N ALA A 13 -28.06 20.03 18.92
CA ALA A 13 -27.36 19.81 17.67
C ALA A 13 -25.85 19.58 17.94
N PRO A 14 -25.18 18.68 17.20
CA PRO A 14 -23.76 18.45 17.38
C PRO A 14 -22.99 19.69 16.93
N ALA A 15 -22.00 20.08 17.72
CA ALA A 15 -21.00 21.07 17.34
C ALA A 15 -20.35 20.62 16.02
N GLN A 16 -20.30 21.52 15.04
CA GLN A 16 -19.58 21.29 13.80
C GLN A 16 -18.09 21.14 14.12
N ASP A 17 -17.60 19.91 13.94
CA ASP A 17 -16.21 19.53 13.97
C ASP A 17 -15.44 20.29 12.88
N GLN A 18 -14.65 21.30 13.26
CA GLN A 18 -13.78 22.06 12.35
C GLN A 18 -12.39 21.41 12.20
N SER A 19 -12.23 20.15 12.59
CA SER A 19 -10.94 19.44 12.60
C SER A 19 -10.55 18.79 11.27
N GLN A 20 -11.26 19.06 10.18
CA GLN A 20 -11.04 18.39 8.89
C GLN A 20 -10.63 19.39 7.81
N ASN A 21 -9.32 19.68 7.73
CA ASN A 21 -8.65 20.11 6.50
C ASN A 21 -7.12 20.06 6.71
N PHE A 22 -6.60 18.86 6.98
CA PHE A 22 -5.15 18.62 7.01
C PHE A 22 -4.77 17.93 5.70
N GLN A 23 -4.29 18.70 4.71
CA GLN A 23 -3.74 18.17 3.47
C GLN A 23 -2.44 18.86 3.09
N PHE A 24 -1.36 18.09 2.98
CA PHE A 24 -0.21 18.52 2.19
C PHE A 24 -0.68 18.55 0.73
N GLU A 25 -0.62 19.71 0.10
CA GLU A 25 -1.00 19.83 -1.32
C GLU A 25 0.12 19.22 -2.15
N ASP A 26 -0.15 18.05 -2.72
CA ASP A 26 0.73 17.44 -3.71
C ASP A 26 0.79 18.33 -4.97
N SER A 27 2.00 18.46 -5.52
CA SER A 27 2.24 18.96 -6.86
C SER A 27 1.49 18.07 -7.85
N TYR A 28 0.25 18.46 -8.18
CA TYR A 28 -0.42 18.11 -9.42
C TYR A 28 -0.47 16.59 -9.73
N GLU A 29 -1.36 15.84 -9.09
CA GLU A 29 -1.97 14.71 -9.79
C GLU A 29 -2.76 15.28 -10.97
N GLY A 30 -2.14 15.25 -12.15
CA GLY A 30 -2.88 15.42 -13.40
C GLY A 30 -4.03 14.39 -13.47
N PRO A 31 -5.10 14.66 -14.23
CA PRO A 31 -6.16 13.69 -14.41
C PRO A 31 -5.69 12.59 -15.37
N ASP A 32 -4.82 11.68 -14.91
CA ASP A 32 -4.37 10.51 -15.67
C ASP A 32 -5.05 9.20 -15.22
N THR A 33 -6.09 9.27 -14.39
CA THR A 33 -6.94 8.11 -14.01
C THR A 33 -8.37 8.17 -14.56
N PHE A 34 -8.60 8.89 -15.66
CA PHE A 34 -9.87 8.82 -16.41
C PHE A 34 -9.68 8.59 -17.92
N LEU A 35 -8.68 7.79 -18.32
CA LEU A 35 -8.61 7.25 -19.68
C LEU A 35 -8.05 5.82 -19.70
N GLU A 36 -8.72 4.87 -19.05
CA GLU A 36 -8.55 3.45 -19.40
C GLU A 36 -9.78 2.61 -19.04
N THR A 37 -10.92 2.94 -19.64
CA THR A 37 -12.03 1.99 -19.82
C THR A 37 -12.98 2.50 -20.90
N THR A 38 -12.54 2.46 -22.16
CA THR A 38 -13.45 2.25 -23.27
C THR A 38 -12.89 1.17 -24.21
N PRO A 39 -13.70 0.17 -24.60
CA PRO A 39 -13.21 -0.96 -25.38
C PRO A 39 -12.80 -0.53 -26.77
N SER A 40 -11.71 -1.12 -27.25
CA SER A 40 -11.30 -1.13 -28.64
C SER A 40 -12.40 -1.78 -29.48
N LEU A 41 -13.16 -0.99 -30.24
CA LEU A 41 -14.00 -1.51 -31.31
C LEU A 41 -13.37 -1.15 -32.65
N VAL A 42 -12.64 -2.14 -33.17
CA VAL A 42 -12.34 -2.35 -34.57
C VAL A 42 -13.68 -2.36 -35.33
N PHE A 43 -13.90 -1.36 -36.18
CA PHE A 43 -14.94 -1.43 -37.19
C PHE A 43 -14.38 -2.17 -38.41
N ASP A 44 -14.66 -3.46 -38.45
CA ASP A 44 -14.60 -4.29 -39.65
C ASP A 44 -15.96 -4.23 -40.37
N ASN A 45 -15.92 -4.31 -41.69
CA ASN A 45 -17.07 -4.17 -42.58
C ASN A 45 -17.97 -5.40 -42.53
N SER A 46 -19.27 -5.21 -42.28
CA SER A 46 -20.31 -6.14 -42.75
C SER A 46 -21.67 -5.45 -42.84
N GLU A 47 -22.26 -5.54 -44.04
CA GLU A 47 -23.64 -5.16 -44.37
C GLU A 47 -24.66 -5.96 -43.54
N GLU A 48 -25.71 -5.31 -43.02
CA GLU A 48 -27.12 -5.66 -43.30
C GLU A 48 -28.13 -4.82 -42.47
N ASN A 49 -29.07 -4.22 -43.22
CA ASN A 49 -30.45 -3.82 -42.92
C ASN A 49 -30.95 -3.78 -41.46
N THR A 50 -31.46 -2.61 -41.04
CA THR A 50 -32.80 -2.45 -40.44
C THR A 50 -33.20 -0.96 -40.36
N ASP A 51 -34.52 -0.74 -40.25
CA ASP A 51 -35.32 0.43 -40.64
C ASP A 51 -35.07 1.80 -39.95
N GLU A 52 -35.38 2.83 -40.75
CA GLU A 52 -36.00 4.13 -40.48
C GLU A 52 -35.75 4.89 -39.16
N GLY A 53 -35.20 6.11 -39.28
CA GLY A 53 -35.31 7.13 -38.22
C GLY A 53 -34.33 8.31 -38.27
N ASN A 54 -34.47 9.17 -39.29
CA ASN A 54 -34.10 10.61 -39.33
C ASN A 54 -33.14 11.19 -38.25
N VAL A 55 -31.87 11.43 -38.58
CA VAL A 55 -30.98 12.36 -37.85
C VAL A 55 -30.19 13.24 -38.83
N PRO A 56 -30.34 14.59 -38.80
CA PRO A 56 -29.64 15.47 -39.73
C PRO A 56 -28.16 15.65 -39.33
N THR A 57 -27.30 15.55 -40.34
CA THR A 57 -25.86 15.81 -40.31
C THR A 57 -25.53 17.25 -39.88
N ASP A 58 -25.06 17.44 -38.65
CA ASP A 58 -24.74 18.77 -38.14
C ASP A 58 -23.25 19.11 -38.28
N GLU A 59 -22.85 19.47 -39.51
CA GLU A 59 -21.51 19.95 -39.88
C GLU A 59 -21.09 21.19 -39.05
N ARG A 60 -22.07 21.94 -38.51
CA ARG A 60 -21.83 23.08 -37.61
C ARG A 60 -21.28 22.64 -36.26
N VAL A 61 -21.76 21.55 -35.69
CA VAL A 61 -21.29 21.03 -34.40
C VAL A 61 -19.83 20.57 -34.50
N ARG A 62 -19.47 19.90 -35.59
CA ARG A 62 -18.07 19.54 -35.88
C ARG A 62 -17.16 20.76 -36.05
N LYS A 63 -17.63 21.81 -36.76
CA LYS A 63 -16.86 23.05 -36.91
C LYS A 63 -16.68 23.80 -35.58
N VAL A 64 -17.69 23.80 -34.71
CA VAL A 64 -17.61 24.39 -33.37
C VAL A 64 -16.64 23.61 -32.48
N LEU A 65 -16.67 22.28 -32.53
CA LEU A 65 -15.73 21.42 -31.80
C LEU A 65 -14.28 21.58 -32.27
N GLN A 66 -14.05 21.70 -33.57
CA GLN A 66 -12.71 21.95 -34.11
C GLN A 66 -12.21 23.35 -33.77
N HIS A 67 -13.09 24.36 -33.83
CA HIS A 67 -12.75 25.73 -33.42
C HIS A 67 -12.42 25.81 -31.93
N THR A 68 -13.20 25.18 -31.06
CA THR A 68 -12.96 25.16 -29.62
C THR A 68 -11.68 24.41 -29.27
N LYS A 69 -11.42 23.27 -29.92
CA LYS A 69 -10.18 22.50 -29.74
C LYS A 69 -8.94 23.29 -30.17
N ARG A 70 -9.03 24.04 -31.28
CA ARG A 70 -7.95 24.91 -31.75
C ARG A 70 -7.70 26.09 -30.81
N LYS A 71 -8.76 26.74 -30.30
CA LYS A 71 -8.64 27.80 -29.29
C LYS A 71 -8.02 27.30 -27.98
N LEU A 72 -8.34 26.08 -27.57
CA LEU A 72 -7.75 25.45 -26.39
C LEU A 72 -6.25 25.18 -26.58
N GLN A 73 -5.84 24.73 -27.76
CA GLN A 73 -4.43 24.53 -28.10
C GLN A 73 -3.66 25.84 -28.21
N GLU A 74 -4.25 26.87 -28.81
CA GLU A 74 -3.67 28.23 -28.86
C GLU A 74 -3.49 28.80 -27.44
N PHE A 75 -4.49 28.64 -26.55
CA PHE A 75 -4.40 29.05 -25.15
C PHE A 75 -3.32 28.29 -24.37
N GLN A 76 -3.17 26.98 -24.60
CA GLN A 76 -2.09 26.19 -23.99
C GLN A 76 -0.70 26.60 -24.51
N HIS A 77 -0.60 26.94 -25.79
CA HIS A 77 0.66 27.38 -26.40
C HIS A 77 1.05 28.81 -25.99
N GLU A 78 0.06 29.66 -25.71
CA GLU A 78 0.21 31.01 -25.17
C GLU A 78 0.62 30.98 -23.68
N ARG A 79 0.08 30.04 -22.87
CA ARG A 79 0.57 29.77 -21.50
C ARG A 79 2.02 29.30 -21.47
N ARG A 80 2.43 28.45 -22.42
CA ARG A 80 3.84 28.02 -22.54
C ARG A 80 4.77 29.14 -22.99
N ARG A 81 4.29 30.07 -23.83
CA ARG A 81 5.08 31.22 -24.31
C ARG A 81 5.22 32.36 -23.31
N THR A 82 4.23 32.55 -22.44
CA THR A 82 4.20 33.69 -21.51
C THR A 82 5.01 33.46 -20.23
N GLY A 83 5.52 32.26 -19.97
CA GLY A 83 6.41 32.01 -18.83
C GLY A 83 5.84 32.46 -17.48
N ILE A 84 4.52 32.62 -17.38
CA ILE A 84 3.84 32.91 -16.11
C ILE A 84 3.77 31.58 -15.39
N MET A 85 4.79 31.34 -14.57
CA MET A 85 4.82 30.27 -13.59
C MET A 85 3.51 30.29 -12.80
N ALA A 86 2.63 29.33 -13.09
CA ALA A 86 1.54 28.98 -12.19
C ALA A 86 2.14 28.11 -11.06
N HIS A 87 3.02 28.70 -10.25
CA HIS A 87 3.44 28.14 -8.98
C HIS A 87 3.60 29.25 -7.95
N GLN A 88 2.48 29.91 -7.69
CA GLN A 88 2.14 30.37 -6.36
C GLN A 88 0.67 29.98 -6.18
N SER A 89 0.40 28.91 -5.44
CA SER A 89 -0.88 28.81 -4.74
C SER A 89 -0.88 29.93 -3.68
N GLN A 90 -1.10 31.17 -4.14
CA GLN A 90 -1.44 32.29 -3.27
C GLN A 90 -2.82 32.01 -2.70
N LEU A 91 -2.88 31.14 -1.70
CA LEU A 91 -4.02 30.98 -0.80
C LEU A 91 -4.16 32.16 0.17
N VAL A 92 -3.30 33.17 0.05
CA VAL A 92 -3.37 34.42 0.81
C VAL A 92 -3.39 35.60 -0.16
N PHE A 93 -4.59 36.11 -0.43
CA PHE A 93 -4.76 37.44 -1.02
C PHE A 93 -4.44 38.47 0.07
N VAL A 94 -3.21 38.96 0.09
CA VAL A 94 -2.83 40.11 0.90
C VAL A 94 -2.52 41.27 -0.05
N ASP A 95 -3.46 42.20 -0.18
CA ASP A 95 -3.28 43.41 -0.98
C ASP A 95 -2.49 44.43 -0.16
N GLY A 96 -1.25 44.73 -0.56
CA GLY A 96 -0.42 45.76 0.08
C GLY A 96 1.05 45.68 -0.33
N THR A 97 1.77 46.79 -0.22
CA THR A 97 3.24 46.78 -0.38
C THR A 97 3.90 46.13 0.84
N PHE A 98 5.09 45.54 0.69
CA PHE A 98 5.83 44.91 1.80
C PHE A 98 5.94 45.84 3.03
N ALA A 99 6.13 47.14 2.80
CA ALA A 99 6.26 48.12 3.86
C ALA A 99 4.96 48.35 4.65
N GLU A 100 3.82 48.37 3.96
CA GLU A 100 2.50 48.51 4.59
C GLU A 100 2.15 47.25 5.40
N LEU A 101 2.35 46.07 4.82
CA LEU A 101 2.05 44.79 5.46
C LEU A 101 2.97 44.49 6.66
N ALA A 102 4.26 44.82 6.55
CA ALA A 102 5.19 44.71 7.66
C ALA A 102 4.85 45.69 8.80
N GLN A 103 4.36 46.88 8.47
CA GLN A 103 3.94 47.86 9.46
C GLN A 103 2.62 47.46 10.15
N GLU A 104 1.64 46.96 9.40
CA GLU A 104 0.39 46.43 9.97
C GLU A 104 0.67 45.27 10.91
N MET A 105 1.57 44.35 10.54
CA MET A 105 1.98 43.25 11.41
C MET A 105 2.74 43.74 12.65
N ALA A 106 3.62 44.73 12.50
CA ALA A 106 4.36 45.30 13.63
C ALA A 106 3.44 46.07 14.59
N ASP A 107 2.44 46.78 14.07
CA ASP A 107 1.43 47.47 14.87
C ASP A 107 0.52 46.45 15.59
N TYR A 108 0.14 45.34 14.93
CA TYR A 108 -0.60 44.23 15.55
C TYR A 108 0.19 43.55 16.68
N LEU A 109 1.52 43.47 16.55
CA LEU A 109 2.43 42.91 17.54
C LEU A 109 2.91 43.91 18.61
N ASN A 110 2.36 45.13 18.65
CA ASN A 110 2.81 46.23 19.54
C ASN A 110 4.31 46.59 19.43
N THR A 111 4.92 46.38 18.26
CA THR A 111 6.34 46.70 17.98
C THR A 111 6.52 47.76 16.89
N GLY A 112 5.43 48.37 16.41
CA GLY A 112 5.41 49.35 15.33
C GLY A 112 6.35 50.56 15.50
N GLU A 113 6.54 51.05 16.72
CA GLU A 113 7.44 52.19 16.99
C GLU A 113 8.92 51.88 16.70
N GLY A 114 9.34 50.60 16.79
CA GLY A 114 10.72 50.17 16.55
C GLY A 114 11.00 49.75 15.10
N VAL A 115 9.97 49.65 14.26
CA VAL A 115 10.01 49.11 12.89
C VAL A 115 9.86 50.21 11.83
N LYS A 116 9.07 51.25 12.10
CA LYS A 116 8.93 52.46 11.25
C LYS A 116 10.27 53.07 10.77
N PRO A 117 11.29 53.32 11.62
CA PRO A 117 12.55 53.91 11.18
C PRO A 117 13.46 52.93 10.39
N LEU A 118 13.17 51.63 10.39
CA LEU A 118 13.91 50.61 9.64
C LEU A 118 13.28 50.34 8.27
N LEU A 119 11.96 50.49 8.17
CA LEU A 119 11.21 50.48 6.91
C LEU A 119 11.58 51.67 6.02
N GLU A 120 11.75 52.86 6.61
CA GLU A 120 12.22 54.07 5.91
C GLU A 120 13.67 53.96 5.40
N LYS A 121 14.44 52.99 5.91
CA LYS A 121 15.83 52.71 5.49
C LYS A 121 15.96 51.50 4.55
N GLU A 122 14.84 50.91 4.12
CA GLU A 122 14.79 49.69 3.29
C GLU A 122 15.54 48.49 3.90
N GLN A 123 15.71 48.45 5.23
CA GLN A 123 16.38 47.34 5.93
C GLN A 123 15.38 46.20 6.24
N ASN A 124 14.85 45.59 5.18
CA ASN A 124 13.77 44.60 5.24
C ASN A 124 14.11 43.39 6.15
N ASP A 125 15.37 42.96 6.19
CA ASP A 125 15.80 41.82 7.02
C ASP A 125 15.84 42.14 8.53
N GLU A 126 16.15 43.38 8.91
CA GLU A 126 16.17 43.79 10.32
C GLU A 126 14.76 44.02 10.86
N VAL A 127 13.86 44.49 9.99
CA VAL A 127 12.42 44.56 10.24
C VAL A 127 11.87 43.16 10.51
N LEU A 128 12.15 42.20 9.63
CA LEU A 128 11.70 40.82 9.79
C LEU A 128 12.29 40.16 11.04
N LYS A 129 13.57 40.41 11.39
CA LYS A 129 14.15 39.92 12.65
C LYS A 129 13.36 40.39 13.87
N LYS A 130 13.00 41.67 13.93
CA LYS A 130 12.22 42.22 15.05
C LYS A 130 10.80 41.66 15.09
N ILE A 131 10.15 41.53 13.93
CA ILE A 131 8.80 40.95 13.81
C ILE A 131 8.80 39.47 14.23
N ILE A 132 9.80 38.68 13.85
CA ILE A 132 9.89 37.25 14.20
C ILE A 132 10.19 37.03 15.69
N ILE A 133 10.94 37.92 16.33
CA ILE A 133 11.12 37.87 17.79
C ILE A 133 9.78 38.17 18.49
N ALA A 134 9.07 39.18 17.99
CA ALA A 134 7.76 39.56 18.49
C ALA A 134 6.65 38.54 18.15
N SER A 135 6.84 37.69 17.13
CA SER A 135 5.83 36.72 16.68
C SER A 135 5.54 35.62 17.69
N THR A 136 6.35 35.48 18.74
CA THR A 136 5.99 34.68 19.93
C THR A 136 4.70 35.14 20.61
N ALA A 137 4.36 36.44 20.50
CA ALA A 137 3.10 36.98 21.02
C ALA A 137 1.87 36.50 20.23
N LEU A 138 2.04 36.00 19.00
CA LEU A 138 0.95 35.43 18.21
C LEU A 138 0.36 34.17 18.82
N ASN A 139 1.12 33.46 19.67
CA ASN A 139 0.64 32.29 20.41
C ASN A 139 -0.39 32.63 21.51
N ALA A 140 -0.62 33.92 21.79
CA ALA A 140 -1.66 34.41 22.70
C ALA A 140 -2.88 34.98 21.96
N VAL A 141 -2.88 35.02 20.63
CA VAL A 141 -3.95 35.57 19.80
C VAL A 141 -5.15 34.63 19.76
N PRO A 142 -6.40 35.14 19.74
CA PRO A 142 -7.61 34.32 19.61
C PRO A 142 -7.61 33.44 18.35
N GLU A 143 -8.19 32.24 18.46
CA GLU A 143 -8.19 31.19 17.43
C GLU A 143 -8.61 31.68 16.02
N LYS A 144 -9.56 32.61 15.95
CA LYS A 144 -10.10 33.13 14.68
C LYS A 144 -9.09 33.94 13.86
N GLU A 145 -8.14 34.60 14.52
CA GLU A 145 -7.17 35.47 13.90
C GLU A 145 -5.80 34.79 13.75
N PHE A 146 -5.60 33.66 14.44
CA PHE A 146 -4.34 32.93 14.48
C PHE A 146 -3.83 32.54 13.09
N THR A 147 -4.67 31.86 12.29
CA THR A 147 -4.28 31.37 10.96
C THR A 147 -3.98 32.52 10.01
N ALA A 148 -4.76 33.60 10.06
CA ALA A 148 -4.55 34.78 9.21
C ALA A 148 -3.25 35.52 9.58
N ALA A 149 -2.97 35.70 10.87
CA ALA A 149 -1.77 36.36 11.34
C ALA A 149 -0.49 35.58 10.99
N TYR A 150 -0.51 34.25 11.12
CA TYR A 150 0.61 33.41 10.70
C TYR A 150 0.77 33.35 9.18
N ASN A 151 -0.32 33.27 8.41
CA ASN A 151 -0.25 33.33 6.95
C ASN A 151 0.37 34.65 6.46
N LEU A 152 0.04 35.77 7.10
CA LEU A 152 0.65 37.07 6.78
C LEU A 152 2.13 37.13 7.18
N LEU A 153 2.50 36.58 8.34
CA LEU A 153 3.91 36.46 8.74
C LEU A 153 4.72 35.66 7.72
N VAL A 154 4.18 34.53 7.27
CA VAL A 154 4.83 33.61 6.34
C VAL A 154 4.97 34.26 4.97
N TYR A 155 3.93 34.96 4.50
CA TYR A 155 4.00 35.74 3.28
C TYR A 155 5.11 36.80 3.31
N LEU A 156 5.22 37.55 4.41
CA LEU A 156 6.30 38.54 4.60
C LEU A 156 7.69 37.90 4.61
N VAL A 157 7.84 36.71 5.19
CA VAL A 157 9.11 35.97 5.22
C VAL A 157 9.47 35.45 3.82
N LEU A 158 8.51 34.93 3.06
CA LEU A 158 8.71 34.41 1.70
C LEU A 158 9.05 35.50 0.67
N GLN A 159 8.67 36.75 0.91
CA GLN A 159 9.09 37.89 0.09
C GLN A 159 10.56 38.31 0.33
N SER A 160 11.18 37.85 1.42
CA SER A 160 12.56 38.20 1.75
C SER A 160 13.57 37.32 1.02
N LYS A 161 14.73 37.88 0.68
CA LYS A 161 15.84 37.13 0.05
C LYS A 161 16.54 36.17 1.02
N ASN A 162 16.27 36.29 2.31
CA ASN A 162 16.90 35.52 3.40
C ASN A 162 15.89 34.64 4.14
N ALA A 163 14.90 34.10 3.42
CA ALA A 163 13.84 33.26 3.99
C ALA A 163 14.39 32.05 4.78
N GLU A 164 15.54 31.51 4.37
CA GLU A 164 16.23 30.37 5.00
C GLU A 164 16.58 30.61 6.47
N MET A 165 16.95 31.84 6.84
CA MET A 165 17.31 32.18 8.22
C MET A 165 16.08 32.39 9.12
N PHE A 166 14.93 32.68 8.51
CA PHE A 166 13.73 33.16 9.18
C PHE A 166 12.69 32.06 9.38
N LEU A 167 12.52 31.18 8.40
CA LEU A 167 11.56 30.08 8.46
C LEU A 167 11.78 29.12 9.64
N PRO A 168 13.01 28.67 9.97
CA PRO A 168 13.24 27.81 11.14
C PRO A 168 12.79 28.49 12.44
N ARG A 169 13.03 29.80 12.58
CA ARG A 169 12.62 30.57 13.78
C ARG A 169 11.10 30.72 13.87
N VAL A 170 10.40 30.84 12.74
CA VAL A 170 8.93 30.86 12.72
C VAL A 170 8.39 29.48 13.11
N CYS A 171 8.98 28.40 12.62
CA CYS A 171 8.64 27.03 13.02
C CYS A 171 8.89 26.81 14.52
N ASP A 172 10.02 27.27 15.07
CA ASP A 172 10.33 27.22 16.50
C ASP A 172 9.29 27.96 17.36
N ASN A 173 8.75 29.07 16.85
CA ASN A 173 7.70 29.80 17.53
C ASN A 173 6.36 29.04 17.50
N LEU A 174 6.06 28.30 16.43
CA LEU A 174 4.89 27.43 16.33
C LEU A 174 5.01 26.14 17.16
N MET A 175 6.23 25.71 17.50
CA MET A 175 6.47 24.60 18.43
C MET A 175 6.22 24.97 19.91
N LYS A 176 6.09 26.25 20.24
CA LYS A 176 5.76 26.71 21.61
C LYS A 176 4.26 26.54 21.91
N PRO A 177 3.88 26.29 23.18
CA PRO A 177 2.48 26.08 23.52
C PRO A 177 1.62 27.31 23.21
N ILE A 178 0.54 27.09 22.47
CA ILE A 178 -0.46 28.13 22.17
C ILE A 178 -1.32 28.35 23.42
N THR A 179 -1.11 29.50 24.06
CA THR A 179 -1.77 29.87 25.32
C THR A 179 -3.24 30.24 25.15
N SER A 180 -3.66 30.65 23.95
CA SER A 180 -5.04 31.05 23.67
C SER A 180 -6.02 29.88 23.55
N SER A 181 -5.53 28.68 23.18
CA SER A 181 -6.35 27.47 23.13
C SER A 181 -5.52 26.23 23.48
N PRO A 182 -5.55 25.75 24.74
CA PRO A 182 -4.76 24.60 25.16
C PRO A 182 -5.28 23.26 24.58
N VAL A 183 -6.54 23.20 24.10
CA VAL A 183 -7.14 21.98 23.56
C VAL A 183 -7.00 21.90 22.04
N ASN A 184 -7.29 22.99 21.30
CA ASN A 184 -7.19 23.01 19.84
C ASN A 184 -5.86 23.57 19.33
N GLY A 185 -5.04 24.14 20.21
CA GLY A 185 -3.75 24.75 19.88
C GLY A 185 -2.86 23.85 19.03
N PRO A 186 -2.60 22.58 19.41
CA PRO A 186 -1.75 21.72 18.62
C PRO A 186 -2.23 21.50 17.17
N GLY A 187 -3.55 21.42 16.95
CA GLY A 187 -4.13 21.34 15.61
C GLY A 187 -3.99 22.64 14.82
N LEU A 188 -4.13 23.80 15.47
CA LEU A 188 -3.91 25.12 14.84
C LEU A 188 -2.45 25.33 14.45
N ALA A 189 -1.50 24.95 15.31
CA ALA A 189 -0.08 24.99 14.99
C ALA A 189 0.26 24.08 13.82
N LEU A 190 -0.26 22.85 13.80
CA LEU A 190 -0.08 21.92 12.69
C LEU A 190 -0.62 22.50 11.37
N ASN A 191 -1.84 23.07 11.38
CA ASN A 191 -2.41 23.74 10.21
C ASN A 191 -1.52 24.89 9.71
N ALA A 192 -1.00 25.72 10.63
CA ALA A 192 -0.08 26.79 10.26
C ALA A 192 1.22 26.25 9.64
N LEU A 193 1.80 25.18 10.20
CA LEU A 193 3.00 24.55 9.66
C LEU A 193 2.75 23.89 8.30
N THR A 194 1.63 23.20 8.11
CA THR A 194 1.24 22.63 6.82
C THR A 194 1.00 23.72 5.77
N ASN A 195 0.38 24.84 6.16
CA ASN A 195 0.24 25.99 5.28
C ASN A 195 1.60 26.56 4.86
N ILE A 196 2.58 26.63 5.77
CA ILE A 196 3.95 27.06 5.45
C ILE A 196 4.56 26.12 4.40
N PHE A 197 4.40 24.81 4.59
CA PHE A 197 4.88 23.82 3.63
C PHE A 197 4.23 23.98 2.25
N ASN A 198 2.90 24.15 2.20
CA ASN A 198 2.15 24.30 0.95
C ASN A 198 2.44 25.62 0.22
N MET A 199 2.82 26.70 0.93
CA MET A 199 3.18 27.99 0.34
C MET A 199 4.56 28.00 -0.32
N LEU A 200 5.46 27.11 0.08
CA LEU A 200 6.78 26.96 -0.54
C LEU A 200 6.64 26.23 -1.88
N PRO A 201 7.44 26.53 -2.92
CA PRO A 201 7.43 25.76 -4.16
C PRO A 201 8.07 24.36 -3.97
N PRO A 202 7.69 23.36 -4.80
CA PRO A 202 8.13 21.96 -4.64
C PRO A 202 9.63 21.77 -4.72
N ASP A 203 10.29 22.50 -5.60
CA ASP A 203 11.73 22.39 -5.86
C ASP A 203 12.60 23.09 -4.79
N ASN A 204 12.01 23.60 -3.70
CA ASN A 204 12.74 24.37 -2.70
C ASN A 204 13.23 23.48 -1.56
N GLU A 205 14.55 23.43 -1.35
CA GLU A 205 15.24 22.76 -0.23
C GLU A 205 14.67 23.16 1.15
N LEU A 206 14.11 24.37 1.28
CA LEU A 206 13.47 24.81 2.53
C LEU A 206 12.24 23.98 2.92
N ARG A 207 11.60 23.28 1.97
CA ARG A 207 10.51 22.34 2.27
C ARG A 207 10.98 21.19 3.16
N PHE A 208 12.21 20.69 2.97
CA PHE A 208 12.81 19.68 3.84
C PHE A 208 12.92 20.17 5.29
N ASN A 209 13.46 21.38 5.49
CA ASN A 209 13.62 21.98 6.81
C ASN A 209 12.28 22.20 7.54
N VAL A 210 11.26 22.64 6.80
CA VAL A 210 9.89 22.81 7.33
C VAL A 210 9.26 21.46 7.65
N PHE A 211 9.43 20.45 6.78
CA PHE A 211 8.93 19.11 7.03
C PHE A 211 9.56 18.46 8.27
N MET A 212 10.87 18.63 8.45
CA MET A 212 11.58 18.19 9.66
C MET A 212 11.04 18.87 10.93
N ALA A 213 10.69 20.15 10.85
CA ALA A 213 10.03 20.85 11.97
C ALA A 213 8.63 20.30 12.24
N ILE A 214 7.86 19.97 11.20
CA ILE A 214 6.55 19.32 11.33
C ILE A 214 6.70 17.95 12.01
N LEU A 215 7.67 17.13 11.59
CA LEU A 215 7.90 15.82 12.22
C LEU A 215 8.23 15.95 13.71
N LYS A 216 9.12 16.88 14.08
CA LYS A 216 9.42 17.16 15.49
C LYS A 216 8.18 17.59 16.28
N PHE A 217 7.33 18.42 15.68
CA PHE A 217 6.07 18.85 16.28
C PHE A 217 5.10 17.66 16.48
N LEU A 218 4.94 16.81 15.47
CA LEU A 218 4.09 15.62 15.54
C LEU A 218 4.58 14.63 16.58
N LYS A 219 5.90 14.48 16.72
CA LYS A 219 6.55 13.70 17.78
C LYS A 219 6.18 14.22 19.17
N MET A 220 6.35 15.53 19.42
CA MET A 220 6.01 16.16 20.70
C MET A 220 4.55 16.01 21.12
N HIS A 221 3.63 15.96 20.16
CA HIS A 221 2.18 15.88 20.41
C HIS A 221 1.58 14.49 20.16
N SER A 222 2.40 13.48 19.81
CA SER A 222 1.97 12.12 19.48
C SER A 222 0.88 12.05 18.39
N MET A 223 0.97 12.91 17.37
CA MET A 223 -0.05 13.05 16.31
C MET A 223 0.34 12.33 15.01
N PHE A 224 0.92 11.13 15.11
CA PHE A 224 1.43 10.39 13.95
C PHE A 224 0.35 10.00 12.93
N GLU A 225 -0.91 9.82 13.34
CA GLU A 225 -2.03 9.51 12.45
C GLU A 225 -2.17 10.52 11.29
N ASN A 226 -1.85 11.80 11.55
CA ASN A 226 -1.92 12.85 10.54
C ASN A 226 -0.80 12.73 9.50
N LEU A 227 0.29 12.01 9.80
CA LEU A 227 1.42 11.80 8.89
C LEU A 227 1.21 10.59 7.96
N LYS A 228 0.52 9.56 8.44
CA LYS A 228 0.38 8.26 7.74
C LYS A 228 0.02 8.36 6.25
N PRO A 229 -0.94 9.22 5.83
CA PRO A 229 -1.32 9.30 4.41
C PRO A 229 -0.20 9.82 3.49
N TYR A 230 0.74 10.59 4.04
CA TYR A 230 1.78 11.29 3.27
C TYR A 230 3.09 10.52 3.20
N LEU A 231 3.22 9.44 3.98
CA LEU A 231 4.42 8.61 4.02
C LEU A 231 4.72 7.91 2.68
N SER A 232 3.71 7.72 1.81
CA SER A 232 3.90 7.23 0.45
C SER A 232 4.61 8.23 -0.45
N ASN A 233 4.39 9.53 -0.21
CA ASN A 233 4.89 10.60 -1.07
C ASN A 233 6.32 10.99 -0.68
N LEU A 234 6.78 10.55 0.50
CA LEU A 234 8.09 10.86 1.05
C LEU A 234 9.23 10.51 0.08
N GLU A 235 9.17 9.35 -0.60
CA GLU A 235 10.16 8.96 -1.62
C GLU A 235 10.16 9.85 -2.87
N ALA A 236 9.02 10.43 -3.23
CA ALA A 236 8.94 11.39 -4.33
C ALA A 236 9.50 12.75 -3.88
N TRP A 237 9.10 13.23 -2.70
CA TRP A 237 9.57 14.49 -2.15
C TRP A 237 11.09 14.52 -1.95
N MET A 238 11.70 13.44 -1.46
CA MET A 238 13.16 13.39 -1.32
C MET A 238 13.90 13.51 -2.65
N LYS A 239 13.32 12.99 -3.74
CA LYS A 239 13.88 13.17 -5.09
C LYS A 239 13.70 14.58 -5.62
N GLU A 240 12.54 15.20 -5.34
CA GLU A 240 12.26 16.59 -5.74
C GLU A 240 13.15 17.60 -5.01
N TRP A 241 13.48 17.33 -3.74
CA TRP A 241 14.34 18.21 -2.94
C TRP A 241 15.83 17.99 -3.17
N GLU A 242 16.21 16.98 -3.97
CA GLU A 242 17.60 16.61 -4.26
C GLU A 242 18.48 16.49 -2.98
N ILE A 243 17.91 15.92 -1.90
CA ILE A 243 18.60 15.85 -0.61
C ILE A 243 19.69 14.77 -0.58
N ASP A 244 20.78 15.10 0.12
CA ASP A 244 21.91 14.21 0.36
C ASP A 244 21.50 12.95 1.15
N ASP A 245 22.26 11.87 1.02
CA ASP A 245 21.97 10.60 1.70
C ASP A 245 21.98 10.73 3.23
N ASP A 246 22.78 11.65 3.78
CA ASP A 246 22.84 11.98 5.20
C ASP A 246 21.50 12.54 5.71
N ASP A 247 20.92 13.48 4.96
CA ASP A 247 19.65 14.11 5.28
C ASP A 247 18.46 13.16 5.06
N GLN A 248 18.53 12.29 4.03
CA GLN A 248 17.58 11.20 3.84
C GLN A 248 17.55 10.26 5.05
N ARG A 249 18.74 9.88 5.58
CA ARG A 249 18.84 9.05 6.78
C ARG A 249 18.23 9.73 7.99
N GLN A 250 18.53 11.01 8.21
CA GLN A 250 17.98 11.76 9.33
C GLN A 250 16.45 11.84 9.25
N LEU A 251 15.90 12.00 8.04
CA LEU A 251 14.47 12.03 7.81
C LEU A 251 13.81 10.70 8.17
N TYR A 252 14.32 9.60 7.61
CA TYR A 252 13.78 8.26 7.89
C TYR A 252 13.90 7.90 9.37
N GLU A 253 14.99 8.26 10.04
CA GLU A 253 15.16 8.02 11.48
C GLU A 253 14.13 8.80 12.29
N THR A 254 13.90 10.09 11.95
CA THR A 254 12.90 10.92 12.65
C THR A 254 11.48 10.38 12.46
N VAL A 255 11.15 9.92 11.25
CA VAL A 255 9.87 9.25 10.96
C VAL A 255 9.74 7.96 11.77
N ALA A 256 10.78 7.13 11.80
CA ALA A 256 10.79 5.87 12.55
C ALA A 256 10.62 6.09 14.06
N GLU A 257 11.25 7.12 14.63
CA GLU A 257 11.06 7.51 16.03
C GLU A 257 9.63 7.96 16.33
N THR A 258 9.08 8.81 15.46
CA THR A 258 7.71 9.31 15.61
C THR A 258 6.69 8.17 15.53
N ALA A 259 6.90 7.21 14.61
CA ALA A 259 6.09 6.02 14.50
C ALA A 259 6.21 5.11 15.74
N HIS A 260 7.42 4.95 16.28
CA HIS A 260 7.66 4.13 17.47
C HIS A 260 6.96 4.71 18.71
N GLU A 261 7.02 6.03 18.92
CA GLU A 261 6.33 6.70 20.02
C GLU A 261 4.80 6.64 19.90
N ALA A 262 4.28 6.57 18.66
CA ALA A 262 2.86 6.37 18.39
C ALA A 262 2.38 4.90 18.58
N GLY A 263 3.30 3.97 18.86
CA GLY A 263 3.00 2.54 19.00
C GLY A 263 2.92 1.77 17.68
N GLU A 264 3.30 2.39 16.56
CA GLU A 264 3.28 1.79 15.22
C GLU A 264 4.60 1.07 14.93
N GLU A 265 4.87 -0.01 15.66
CA GLU A 265 6.15 -0.75 15.61
C GLU A 265 6.51 -1.25 14.20
N THR A 266 5.53 -1.72 13.42
CA THR A 266 5.75 -2.24 12.07
C THR A 266 6.23 -1.15 11.12
N MET A 267 5.60 0.03 11.16
CA MET A 267 6.00 1.17 10.32
C MET A 267 7.36 1.71 10.76
N ALA A 268 7.58 1.83 12.08
CA ALA A 268 8.87 2.24 12.61
C ALA A 268 10.01 1.33 12.09
N TYR A 269 9.82 0.02 12.15
CA TYR A 269 10.79 -0.95 11.62
C TYR A 269 11.05 -0.77 10.13
N GLN A 270 9.99 -0.64 9.31
CA GLN A 270 10.13 -0.46 7.86
C GLN A 270 10.96 0.80 7.52
N PHE A 271 10.75 1.91 8.23
CA PHE A 271 11.52 3.13 8.01
C PHE A 271 12.98 3.02 8.48
N VAL A 272 13.26 2.29 9.56
CA VAL A 272 14.66 1.98 9.94
C VAL A 272 15.35 1.16 8.85
N VAL A 273 14.68 0.16 8.27
CA VAL A 273 15.25 -0.63 7.15
C VAL A 273 15.47 0.26 5.91
N LYS A 274 14.57 1.20 5.61
CA LYS A 274 14.79 2.19 4.54
C LYS A 274 16.01 3.06 4.81
N ALA A 275 16.18 3.55 6.04
CA ALA A 275 17.37 4.32 6.45
C ALA A 275 18.67 3.50 6.38
N LEU A 276 18.59 2.18 6.53
CA LEU A 276 19.78 1.31 6.39
C LEU A 276 20.18 1.08 4.93
N ARG A 277 19.24 1.23 3.98
CA ARG A 277 19.50 1.05 2.54
C ARG A 277 20.13 2.26 1.88
N THR A 278 20.15 3.41 2.54
CA THR A 278 20.79 4.65 2.07
C THR A 278 22.27 4.74 2.47
N PHE A 279 22.85 3.72 3.12
CA PHE A 279 24.29 3.66 3.33
C PHE A 279 24.96 3.11 2.06
N GLU A 280 25.94 3.84 1.56
CA GLU A 280 26.83 3.37 0.50
C GLU A 280 27.86 2.35 1.06
N ASP A 281 28.45 1.55 0.17
CA ASP A 281 29.36 0.44 0.52
C ASP A 281 30.56 0.85 1.40
N ASP A 282 31.01 2.11 1.30
CA ASP A 282 32.12 2.65 2.09
C ASP A 282 31.71 3.02 3.53
N ASP A 283 30.44 3.36 3.76
CA ASP A 283 29.91 3.80 5.07
C ASP A 283 29.23 2.69 5.88
N VAL A 284 29.16 1.48 5.31
CA VAL A 284 28.56 0.29 5.91
C VAL A 284 29.13 -0.04 7.30
N LYS A 285 30.39 0.33 7.55
CA LYS A 285 31.09 0.10 8.84
C LYS A 285 31.05 1.30 9.79
N SER A 286 30.39 2.40 9.43
CA SER A 286 30.26 3.58 10.28
C SER A 286 29.57 3.25 11.61
N GLU A 287 29.89 3.99 12.67
CA GLU A 287 29.25 3.84 13.98
C GLU A 287 27.73 4.06 13.89
N ASP A 288 27.29 4.98 13.03
CA ASP A 288 25.86 5.26 12.80
C ASP A 288 25.15 4.10 12.10
N ALA A 289 25.79 3.49 11.10
CA ALA A 289 25.28 2.30 10.42
C ALA A 289 25.14 1.14 11.41
N GLN A 290 26.14 0.92 12.27
CA GLN A 290 26.09 -0.13 13.30
C GLN A 290 24.98 0.13 14.32
N ARG A 291 24.82 1.38 14.80
CA ARG A 291 23.75 1.77 15.73
C ARG A 291 22.37 1.50 15.14
N LEU A 292 22.13 1.89 13.88
CA LEU A 292 20.87 1.66 13.19
C LEU A 292 20.64 0.17 12.92
N SER A 293 21.67 -0.59 12.54
CA SER A 293 21.57 -2.04 12.31
C SER A 293 21.22 -2.79 13.60
N LEU A 294 21.82 -2.43 14.73
CA LEU A 294 21.48 -2.98 16.04
C LEU A 294 20.04 -2.62 16.44
N ARG A 295 19.60 -1.39 16.18
CA ARG A 295 18.21 -0.96 16.44
C ARG A 295 17.21 -1.78 15.60
N ALA A 296 17.48 -1.93 14.30
CA ALA A 296 16.65 -2.73 13.39
C ALA A 296 16.60 -4.19 13.86
N LEU A 297 17.75 -4.76 14.22
CA LEU A 297 17.85 -6.14 14.68
C LEU A 297 17.07 -6.37 15.97
N LYS A 298 17.25 -5.53 16.99
CA LYS A 298 16.49 -5.63 18.25
C LYS A 298 14.99 -5.51 18.00
N SER A 299 14.58 -4.56 17.16
CA SER A 299 13.16 -4.40 16.78
C SER A 299 12.61 -5.63 16.05
N ALA A 300 13.35 -6.19 15.08
CA ALA A 300 12.94 -7.37 14.33
C ALA A 300 12.83 -8.62 15.22
N ILE A 301 13.78 -8.81 16.14
CA ILE A 301 13.80 -9.95 17.05
C ILE A 301 12.67 -9.86 18.08
N LEU A 302 12.42 -8.68 18.65
CA LEU A 302 11.39 -8.51 19.67
C LEU A 302 9.97 -8.41 19.11
N SER A 303 9.79 -7.98 17.86
CA SER A 303 8.46 -7.82 17.25
C SER A 303 7.73 -9.16 17.12
N PRO A 304 6.52 -9.34 17.68
CA PRO A 304 5.80 -10.61 17.61
C PRO A 304 5.24 -10.93 16.22
N THR A 305 5.22 -9.97 15.30
CA THR A 305 4.64 -10.09 13.96
C THR A 305 5.69 -10.28 12.87
N HIS A 306 6.95 -9.96 13.16
CA HIS A 306 8.04 -10.03 12.19
C HIS A 306 8.77 -11.39 12.24
N PHE A 307 8.67 -12.15 11.15
CA PHE A 307 9.24 -13.50 11.01
C PHE A 307 10.17 -13.66 9.80
N ASP A 308 10.24 -12.69 8.89
CA ASP A 308 11.12 -12.72 7.72
C ASP A 308 12.41 -11.94 8.00
N PHE A 309 13.52 -12.65 8.14
CA PHE A 309 14.83 -12.04 8.41
C PHE A 309 15.71 -11.94 7.16
N GLN A 310 15.24 -12.42 6.00
CA GLN A 310 16.02 -12.42 4.76
C GLN A 310 16.23 -10.99 4.25
N GLU A 311 15.22 -10.13 4.39
CA GLU A 311 15.36 -8.71 4.02
C GLU A 311 16.45 -8.01 4.83
N LEU A 312 16.57 -8.33 6.13
CA LEU A 312 17.56 -7.73 7.02
C LEU A 312 18.97 -8.29 6.75
N LEU A 313 19.08 -9.60 6.51
CA LEU A 313 20.35 -10.25 6.15
C LEU A 313 20.90 -9.80 4.79
N ALA A 314 20.04 -9.36 3.88
CA ALA A 314 20.45 -8.83 2.58
C ALA A 314 21.09 -7.44 2.67
N VAL A 315 20.90 -6.70 3.78
CA VAL A 315 21.44 -5.35 3.93
C VAL A 315 22.94 -5.40 4.25
N PRO A 316 23.81 -4.71 3.49
CA PRO A 316 25.27 -4.72 3.72
C PRO A 316 25.66 -4.29 5.14
N SER A 317 24.99 -3.27 5.70
CA SER A 317 25.28 -2.72 7.04
C SER A 317 24.96 -3.69 8.17
N VAL A 318 24.08 -4.66 7.91
CA VAL A 318 23.79 -5.76 8.84
C VAL A 318 24.84 -6.87 8.69
N GLN A 319 25.29 -7.15 7.46
CA GLN A 319 26.37 -8.12 7.24
C GLN A 319 27.68 -7.68 7.88
N ALA A 320 27.98 -6.37 7.88
CA ALA A 320 29.15 -5.82 8.57
C ALA A 320 29.10 -5.99 10.10
N LEU A 321 27.93 -6.23 10.70
CA LEU A 321 27.83 -6.55 12.13
C LEU A 321 28.52 -7.88 12.48
N SER A 322 28.79 -8.75 11.50
CA SER A 322 29.57 -9.98 11.75
C SER A 322 30.97 -9.69 12.27
N ASP A 323 31.58 -8.57 11.86
CA ASP A 323 32.92 -8.17 12.29
C ASP A 323 32.89 -7.46 13.66
N THR A 324 31.89 -6.60 13.91
CA THR A 324 31.86 -5.71 15.08
C THR A 324 31.07 -6.26 16.26
N HIS A 325 29.94 -6.91 15.97
CA HIS A 325 28.99 -7.45 16.93
C HIS A 325 28.61 -8.90 16.56
N PRO A 326 29.57 -9.84 16.60
CA PRO A 326 29.38 -11.21 16.11
C PRO A 326 28.23 -11.95 16.81
N VAL A 327 28.03 -11.71 18.11
CA VAL A 327 26.96 -12.35 18.92
C VAL A 327 25.56 -11.97 18.41
N TYR A 328 25.38 -10.73 17.97
CA TYR A 328 24.11 -10.25 17.41
C TYR A 328 23.85 -10.84 16.03
N PHE A 329 24.89 -10.89 15.20
CA PHE A 329 24.80 -11.47 13.87
C PHE A 329 24.51 -12.96 13.95
N GLU A 330 25.14 -13.69 14.86
CA GLU A 330 24.87 -15.11 15.10
C GLU A 330 23.41 -15.34 15.52
N LEU A 331 22.87 -14.52 16.41
CA LEU A 331 21.46 -14.60 16.80
C LEU A 331 20.51 -14.36 15.61
N LEU A 332 20.85 -13.41 14.73
CA LEU A 332 20.09 -13.17 13.49
C LEU A 332 20.14 -14.40 12.56
N THR A 333 21.32 -14.98 12.36
CA THR A 333 21.49 -16.19 11.56
C THR A 333 20.71 -17.36 12.15
N ILE A 334 20.69 -17.51 13.48
CA ILE A 334 19.89 -18.53 14.15
C ILE A 334 18.40 -18.32 13.85
N CYS A 335 17.89 -17.10 13.97
CA CYS A 335 16.49 -16.78 13.68
C CYS A 335 16.12 -17.00 12.20
N ALA A 336 17.05 -16.76 11.28
CA ALA A 336 16.80 -16.89 9.85
C ALA A 336 16.84 -18.34 9.35
N GLU A 337 17.86 -19.10 9.74
CA GLU A 337 18.21 -20.38 9.10
C GLU A 337 18.09 -21.60 10.02
N LYS A 338 18.28 -21.43 11.32
CA LYS A 338 18.51 -22.55 12.25
C LYS A 338 17.26 -22.90 13.07
N ASP A 339 17.41 -23.88 13.97
CA ASP A 339 16.33 -24.44 14.78
C ASP A 339 16.45 -24.06 16.26
N LEU A 340 15.44 -24.43 17.06
CA LEU A 340 15.36 -24.17 18.50
C LEU A 340 16.54 -24.79 19.27
N GLU A 341 17.06 -25.92 18.82
CA GLU A 341 18.23 -26.57 19.44
C GLU A 341 19.47 -25.67 19.36
N ASP A 342 19.70 -25.03 18.20
CA ASP A 342 20.80 -24.08 18.02
C ASP A 342 20.62 -22.83 18.88
N TYR A 343 19.37 -22.36 19.06
CA TYR A 343 19.08 -21.26 19.97
C TYR A 343 19.38 -21.60 21.43
N ASN A 344 19.04 -22.82 21.88
CA ASN A 344 19.36 -23.27 23.22
C ASN A 344 20.88 -23.38 23.42
N GLN A 345 21.62 -23.90 22.43
CA GLN A 345 23.07 -23.92 22.47
C GLN A 345 23.67 -22.51 22.57
N PHE A 346 23.17 -21.57 21.77
CA PHE A 346 23.57 -20.16 21.85
C PHE A 346 23.31 -19.55 23.22
N LYS A 347 22.16 -19.88 23.84
CA LYS A 347 21.82 -19.42 25.18
C LYS A 347 22.78 -19.98 26.25
N ASP A 348 23.17 -21.25 26.13
CA ASP A 348 24.13 -21.90 27.02
C ASP A 348 25.56 -21.33 26.82
N GLU A 349 25.93 -20.98 25.59
CA GLU A 349 27.24 -20.40 25.26
C GLU A 349 27.35 -18.92 25.67
N HIS A 350 26.24 -18.17 25.67
CA HIS A 350 26.18 -16.74 25.98
C HIS A 350 25.28 -16.41 27.18
N GLU A 351 25.48 -17.12 28.29
CA GLU A 351 24.76 -16.85 29.55
C GLU A 351 24.86 -15.35 29.95
N GLY A 352 23.71 -14.72 30.17
CA GLY A 352 23.61 -13.31 30.59
C GLY A 352 23.61 -12.26 29.47
N PHE A 353 23.84 -12.63 28.19
CA PHE A 353 23.76 -11.69 27.08
C PHE A 353 22.32 -11.16 26.86
N ILE A 354 21.34 -12.06 26.91
CA ILE A 354 19.92 -11.74 26.71
C ILE A 354 19.42 -10.76 27.78
N GLU A 355 19.75 -11.01 29.06
CA GLU A 355 19.37 -10.14 30.17
C GLU A 355 20.08 -8.78 30.11
N LYS A 356 21.37 -8.76 29.74
CA LYS A 356 22.17 -7.54 29.61
C LYS A 356 21.63 -6.61 28.51
N GLU A 357 21.12 -7.17 27.43
CA GLU A 357 20.62 -6.41 26.28
C GLU A 357 19.12 -6.13 26.33
N HIS A 358 18.45 -6.47 27.44
CA HIS A 358 17.01 -6.32 27.66
C HIS A 358 16.16 -7.05 26.59
N LEU A 359 16.67 -8.17 26.08
CA LEU A 359 15.90 -9.02 25.17
C LEU A 359 14.96 -9.92 26.01
N ASP A 360 13.69 -10.00 25.63
CA ASP A 360 12.71 -10.84 26.31
C ASP A 360 12.87 -12.30 25.85
N ASP A 361 13.50 -13.13 26.69
CA ASP A 361 13.79 -14.55 26.40
C ASP A 361 12.51 -15.36 26.16
N GLU A 362 11.40 -15.05 26.83
CA GLU A 362 10.15 -15.80 26.63
C GLU A 362 9.57 -15.53 25.24
N LYS A 363 9.58 -14.26 24.80
CA LYS A 363 9.15 -13.89 23.45
C LYS A 363 10.07 -14.49 22.39
N LEU A 364 11.37 -14.49 22.64
CA LEU A 364 12.35 -15.03 21.69
C LEU A 364 12.24 -16.55 21.57
N GLN A 365 12.10 -17.28 22.68
CA GLN A 365 11.82 -18.72 22.64
C GLN A 365 10.50 -19.03 21.94
N THR A 366 9.45 -18.25 22.22
CA THR A 366 8.15 -18.42 21.56
C THR A 366 8.28 -18.22 20.06
N LYS A 367 8.99 -17.17 19.65
CA LYS A 367 9.30 -16.93 18.24
C LYS A 367 10.10 -18.08 17.64
N MET A 368 11.19 -18.51 18.27
CA MET A 368 12.03 -19.63 17.81
C MET A 368 11.28 -20.95 17.73
N ARG A 369 10.24 -21.16 18.54
CA ARG A 369 9.31 -22.28 18.37
C ARG A 369 8.44 -22.14 17.11
N LEU A 370 7.84 -20.97 16.89
CA LEU A 370 6.99 -20.72 15.71
C LEU A 370 7.77 -20.85 14.39
N LEU A 371 8.84 -20.07 14.24
CA LEU A 371 10.19 -20.64 14.19
C LEU A 371 10.35 -22.09 13.64
N THR A 372 11.02 -22.94 14.38
CA THR A 372 11.25 -24.35 14.03
C THR A 372 10.02 -25.10 13.50
N PHE A 373 8.79 -24.79 13.95
CA PHE A 373 7.57 -25.37 13.36
C PHE A 373 7.46 -25.10 11.85
N THR A 374 7.61 -23.85 11.41
CA THR A 374 7.52 -23.52 9.98
C THR A 374 8.62 -24.20 9.17
N SER A 375 9.85 -24.28 9.70
CA SER A 375 10.96 -25.01 9.04
C SER A 375 10.65 -26.50 8.89
N LEU A 376 10.08 -27.12 9.93
CA LEU A 376 9.64 -28.51 9.92
C LEU A 376 8.53 -28.73 8.87
N ALA A 377 7.56 -27.80 8.79
CA ALA A 377 6.49 -27.84 7.81
C ALA A 377 6.98 -27.63 6.38
N ALA A 378 8.03 -26.82 6.17
CA ALA A 378 8.64 -26.60 4.86
C ALA A 378 9.47 -27.81 4.39
N ARG A 379 10.12 -28.52 5.32
CA ARG A 379 10.93 -29.71 5.03
C ARG A 379 10.09 -30.95 4.69
N THR A 380 8.86 -31.01 5.16
CA THR A 380 8.02 -32.21 5.06
C THR A 380 7.33 -32.31 3.71
N THR A 381 7.82 -33.20 2.83
CA THR A 381 7.25 -33.43 1.48
C THR A 381 5.88 -34.08 1.50
N THR A 382 5.59 -34.91 2.51
CA THR A 382 4.33 -35.67 2.62
C THR A 382 3.12 -34.82 2.98
N ARG A 383 3.29 -33.52 3.29
CA ARG A 383 2.25 -32.60 3.77
C ARG A 383 1.50 -33.08 5.02
N GLU A 384 1.99 -34.13 5.68
CA GLU A 384 1.46 -34.64 6.95
C GLU A 384 2.62 -34.71 7.95
N ILE A 385 2.47 -34.06 9.10
CA ILE A 385 3.48 -34.04 10.17
C ILE A 385 2.89 -34.72 11.41
N PRO A 386 3.50 -35.80 11.93
CA PRO A 386 3.09 -36.43 13.17
C PRO A 386 3.30 -35.52 14.39
N TYR A 387 2.40 -35.59 15.38
CA TYR A 387 2.51 -34.79 16.60
C TYR A 387 3.79 -35.08 17.39
N ASP A 388 4.29 -36.32 17.35
CA ASP A 388 5.49 -36.72 18.08
C ASP A 388 6.76 -36.07 17.47
N GLU A 389 6.79 -35.82 16.16
CA GLU A 389 7.87 -35.08 15.52
C GLU A 389 7.82 -33.59 15.88
N ILE A 390 6.62 -33.02 15.90
CA ILE A 390 6.38 -31.63 16.31
C ILE A 390 6.79 -31.41 17.78
N ALA A 391 6.38 -32.31 18.68
CA ALA A 391 6.69 -32.24 20.10
C ALA A 391 8.20 -32.30 20.37
N LYS A 392 8.93 -33.18 19.64
CA LYS A 392 10.39 -33.29 19.72
C LYS A 392 11.07 -32.02 19.23
N ALA A 393 10.71 -31.52 18.04
CA ALA A 393 11.33 -30.36 17.44
C ALA A 393 11.13 -29.07 18.26
N LEU A 394 9.97 -28.92 18.90
CA LEU A 394 9.63 -27.77 19.74
C LEU A 394 10.03 -27.93 21.21
N GLN A 395 10.46 -29.14 21.61
CA GLN A 395 10.75 -29.51 22.99
C GLN A 395 9.60 -29.21 23.96
N ILE A 396 8.37 -29.57 23.55
CA ILE A 396 7.14 -29.35 24.32
C ILE A 396 6.44 -30.66 24.64
N PRO A 397 5.61 -30.71 25.70
CA PRO A 397 4.74 -31.86 25.95
C PRO A 397 3.70 -32.02 24.83
N ASP A 398 3.38 -33.26 24.46
CA ASP A 398 2.37 -33.61 23.45
C ASP A 398 1.04 -32.87 23.63
N SER A 399 0.61 -32.68 24.89
CA SER A 399 -0.62 -31.97 25.25
C SER A 399 -0.72 -30.53 24.73
N LYS A 400 0.43 -29.88 24.47
CA LYS A 400 0.49 -28.48 24.03
C LYS A 400 0.68 -28.34 22.52
N VAL A 401 0.91 -29.42 21.78
CA VAL A 401 1.17 -29.37 20.33
C VAL A 401 0.03 -28.68 19.58
N GLU A 402 -1.22 -28.92 19.98
CA GLU A 402 -2.40 -28.28 19.37
C GLU A 402 -2.43 -26.76 19.56
N LEU A 403 -2.03 -26.26 20.74
CA LEU A 403 -1.96 -24.82 21.02
C LEU A 403 -0.92 -24.15 20.12
N TRP A 404 0.26 -24.74 20.00
CA TRP A 404 1.32 -24.23 19.12
C TRP A 404 0.93 -24.31 17.64
N ALA A 405 0.23 -25.35 17.21
CA ALA A 405 -0.30 -25.44 15.85
C ALA A 405 -1.31 -24.30 15.57
N ILE A 406 -2.15 -23.93 16.54
CA ILE A 406 -3.07 -22.79 16.42
C ILE A 406 -2.29 -21.47 16.32
N ASP A 407 -1.26 -21.29 17.15
CA ASP A 407 -0.47 -20.06 17.17
C ASP A 407 0.33 -19.86 15.87
N VAL A 408 0.89 -20.92 15.29
CA VAL A 408 1.58 -20.87 13.97
C VAL A 408 0.61 -20.55 12.83
N ILE A 409 -0.63 -21.07 12.89
CA ILE A 409 -1.67 -20.71 11.92
C ILE A 409 -2.06 -19.24 12.10
N ARG A 410 -2.22 -18.77 13.35
CA ARG A 410 -2.56 -17.37 13.65
C ARG A 410 -1.47 -16.41 13.17
N SER A 411 -0.20 -16.79 13.26
CA SER A 411 0.92 -15.99 12.75
C SER A 411 1.04 -16.02 11.22
N GLY A 412 0.20 -16.79 10.52
CA GLY A 412 0.15 -16.85 9.05
C GLY A 412 1.38 -17.53 8.41
N GLN A 413 2.21 -18.21 9.20
CA GLN A 413 3.44 -18.84 8.70
C GLN A 413 3.16 -20.20 8.06
N VAL A 414 2.13 -20.90 8.55
CA VAL A 414 1.67 -22.18 8.01
C VAL A 414 0.15 -22.17 7.94
N GLU A 415 -0.40 -22.60 6.81
CA GLU A 415 -1.82 -22.87 6.66
C GLU A 415 -2.02 -24.38 6.67
N GLY A 416 -2.89 -24.89 7.54
CA GLY A 416 -3.07 -26.32 7.73
C GLY A 416 -4.32 -26.68 8.51
N ARG A 417 -4.57 -27.98 8.62
CA ARG A 417 -5.66 -28.56 9.42
C ARG A 417 -5.10 -29.61 10.37
N MET A 418 -5.59 -29.62 11.60
CA MET A 418 -5.23 -30.64 12.58
C MET A 418 -6.18 -31.84 12.47
N SER A 419 -5.63 -33.06 12.48
CA SER A 419 -6.40 -34.29 12.62
C SER A 419 -6.09 -34.91 13.98
N GLN A 420 -6.93 -34.59 14.97
CA GLN A 420 -6.74 -35.05 16.35
C GLN A 420 -6.81 -36.58 16.48
N GLN A 421 -7.71 -37.24 15.72
CA GLN A 421 -7.84 -38.70 15.73
C GLN A 421 -6.58 -39.41 15.22
N LYS A 422 -5.96 -38.87 14.17
CA LYS A 422 -4.75 -39.43 13.56
C LYS A 422 -3.47 -38.92 14.22
N ARG A 423 -3.54 -37.94 15.13
CA ARG A 423 -2.39 -37.22 15.72
C ARG A 423 -1.42 -36.69 14.65
N VAL A 424 -1.97 -36.12 13.58
CA VAL A 424 -1.19 -35.50 12.49
C VAL A 424 -1.67 -34.08 12.19
N PHE A 425 -0.73 -33.24 11.77
CA PHE A 425 -0.97 -31.91 11.23
C PHE A 425 -0.86 -31.96 9.70
N LEU A 426 -1.94 -31.62 9.01
CA LEU A 426 -2.02 -31.57 7.55
C LEU A 426 -1.65 -30.17 7.09
N VAL A 427 -0.57 -30.06 6.33
CA VAL A 427 -0.05 -28.80 5.79
C VAL A 427 -0.65 -28.54 4.42
N HIS A 428 -1.30 -27.38 4.24
CA HIS A 428 -1.77 -26.91 2.94
C HIS A 428 -0.74 -26.01 2.27
N ARG A 429 -0.21 -25.04 3.03
CA ARG A 429 0.76 -24.05 2.56
C ARG A 429 1.72 -23.71 3.70
N THR A 430 2.98 -23.45 3.35
CA THR A 430 4.00 -23.02 4.29
C THR A 430 4.78 -21.86 3.70
N THR A 431 5.09 -20.87 4.54
CA THR A 431 6.02 -19.78 4.19
C THR A 431 7.45 -20.29 4.37
N TYR A 432 8.27 -20.15 3.32
CA TYR A 432 9.70 -20.48 3.41
C TYR A 432 10.45 -19.31 4.02
N ARG A 433 11.30 -19.58 5.02
CA ARG A 433 12.16 -18.56 5.63
C ARG A 433 13.30 -18.11 4.77
N VAL A 434 13.93 -19.08 4.14
CA VAL A 434 15.05 -18.85 3.24
C VAL A 434 14.65 -19.43 1.91
N PHE A 435 14.52 -18.54 0.94
CA PHE A 435 14.20 -18.89 -0.43
C PHE A 435 15.48 -18.87 -1.27
N GLY A 436 16.12 -20.03 -1.36
CA GLY A 436 17.39 -20.21 -2.08
C GLY A 436 17.21 -20.80 -3.48
N GLU A 437 18.34 -21.09 -4.12
CA GLU A 437 18.38 -21.62 -5.49
C GLU A 437 17.66 -22.97 -5.63
N LYS A 438 17.71 -23.83 -4.61
CA LYS A 438 17.05 -25.14 -4.63
C LYS A 438 15.53 -24.98 -4.75
N GLN A 439 14.95 -24.03 -4.01
CA GLN A 439 13.53 -23.71 -4.05
C GLN A 439 13.15 -23.07 -5.39
N TRP A 440 14.00 -22.20 -5.95
CA TRP A 440 13.81 -21.66 -7.30
C TRP A 440 13.76 -22.75 -8.38
N ARG A 441 14.64 -23.75 -8.30
CA ARG A 441 14.63 -24.89 -9.22
C ARG A 441 13.35 -25.72 -9.09
N GLN A 442 12.95 -26.06 -7.87
CA GLN A 442 11.69 -26.78 -7.62
C GLN A 442 10.47 -26.01 -8.14
N LEU A 443 10.43 -24.69 -7.95
CA LEU A 443 9.38 -23.84 -8.48
C LEU A 443 9.37 -23.84 -10.01
N GLY A 444 10.55 -23.79 -10.63
CA GLY A 444 10.72 -23.93 -12.07
C GLY A 444 10.12 -25.24 -12.60
N ASP A 445 10.46 -26.37 -11.99
CA ASP A 445 9.94 -27.69 -12.37
C ASP A 445 8.41 -27.77 -12.25
N ILE A 446 7.85 -27.20 -11.17
CA ILE A 446 6.39 -27.13 -10.98
C ILE A 446 5.74 -26.27 -12.07
N ILE A 447 6.28 -25.09 -12.36
CA ILE A 447 5.77 -24.19 -13.41
C ILE A 447 5.84 -24.88 -14.78
N ASP A 448 6.92 -25.61 -15.06
CA ASP A 448 7.07 -26.33 -16.33
C ASP A 448 6.05 -27.48 -16.46
N SER A 449 5.82 -28.25 -15.38
CA SER A 449 4.74 -29.25 -15.37
C SER A 449 3.35 -28.64 -15.55
N TRP A 450 3.11 -27.46 -14.99
CA TRP A 450 1.84 -26.74 -15.13
C TRP A 450 1.67 -26.23 -16.55
N LYS A 451 2.73 -25.69 -17.14
CA LYS A 451 2.76 -25.29 -18.54
C LYS A 451 2.48 -26.46 -19.47
N GLU A 452 3.07 -27.62 -19.23
CA GLU A 452 2.78 -28.84 -19.97
C GLU A 452 1.31 -29.26 -19.80
N SER A 453 0.80 -29.26 -18.57
CA SER A 453 -0.60 -29.61 -18.27
C SER A 453 -1.60 -28.66 -18.96
N VAL A 454 -1.36 -27.36 -18.93
CA VAL A 454 -2.19 -26.36 -19.61
C VAL A 454 -2.13 -26.53 -21.12
N ASN A 455 -0.94 -26.79 -21.69
CA ASN A 455 -0.80 -27.08 -23.12
C ASN A 455 -1.55 -28.36 -23.51
N ASN A 456 -1.53 -29.38 -22.66
CA ASN A 456 -2.30 -30.60 -22.87
C ASN A 456 -3.81 -30.32 -22.84
N VAL A 457 -4.30 -29.49 -21.91
CA VAL A 457 -5.72 -29.08 -21.90
C VAL A 457 -6.08 -28.27 -23.15
N ILE A 458 -5.24 -27.34 -23.59
CA ILE A 458 -5.49 -26.54 -24.81
C ILE A 458 -5.53 -27.45 -26.05
N THR A 459 -4.62 -28.42 -26.16
CA THR A 459 -4.62 -29.36 -27.29
C THR A 459 -5.85 -30.26 -27.28
N MET A 460 -6.28 -30.74 -26.11
CA MET A 460 -7.55 -31.47 -25.96
C MET A 460 -8.75 -30.61 -26.34
N LEU A 461 -8.81 -29.34 -25.89
CA LEU A 461 -9.91 -28.44 -26.19
C LEU A 461 -9.99 -28.10 -27.68
N ARG A 462 -8.84 -27.87 -28.34
CA ARG A 462 -8.76 -27.70 -29.80
C ARG A 462 -9.21 -28.96 -30.55
N LYS A 463 -8.83 -30.14 -30.06
CA LYS A 463 -9.25 -31.42 -30.64
C LYS A 463 -10.76 -31.62 -30.51
N GLU A 464 -11.34 -31.30 -29.36
CA GLU A 464 -12.79 -31.36 -29.15
C GLU A 464 -13.55 -30.33 -29.99
N GLN A 465 -13.03 -29.10 -30.13
CA GLN A 465 -13.60 -28.10 -31.05
C GLN A 465 -13.62 -28.63 -32.50
N ALA A 466 -12.49 -29.18 -32.97
CA ALA A 466 -12.40 -29.77 -34.31
C ALA A 466 -13.33 -30.98 -34.47
N ASN A 467 -13.48 -31.82 -33.44
CA ASN A 467 -14.40 -32.95 -33.44
C ASN A 467 -15.86 -32.48 -33.52
N VAL A 468 -16.24 -31.44 -32.77
CA VAL A 468 -17.59 -30.84 -32.80
C VAL A 468 -17.88 -30.20 -34.15
N GLU A 469 -16.93 -29.48 -34.74
CA GLU A 469 -17.07 -28.93 -36.10
C GLU A 469 -17.19 -30.03 -37.15
N ALA A 470 -16.39 -31.09 -37.04
CA ALA A 470 -16.49 -32.24 -37.92
C ALA A 470 -17.83 -32.98 -37.76
N GLN A 471 -18.34 -33.10 -36.53
CA GLN A 471 -19.65 -33.68 -36.24
C GLN A 471 -20.76 -32.83 -36.88
N LYS A 472 -20.74 -31.50 -36.67
CA LYS A 472 -21.69 -30.57 -37.29
C LYS A 472 -21.68 -30.63 -38.82
N LYS A 473 -20.49 -30.73 -39.43
CA LYS A 473 -20.36 -30.89 -40.89
C LYS A 473 -20.95 -32.22 -41.36
N ARG A 474 -20.66 -33.33 -40.68
CA ARG A 474 -21.25 -34.64 -41.01
C ARG A 474 -22.76 -34.65 -40.87
N ASP A 475 -23.29 -34.03 -39.82
CA ASP A 475 -24.72 -33.93 -39.60
C ASP A 475 -25.39 -33.04 -40.67
N GLN A 476 -24.76 -31.94 -41.08
CA GLN A 476 -25.20 -31.10 -42.21
C GLN A 476 -25.19 -31.87 -43.54
N GLU A 477 -24.09 -32.58 -43.85
CA GLU A 477 -24.00 -33.40 -45.05
C GLU A 477 -25.04 -34.53 -45.06
N GLU A 478 -25.35 -35.14 -43.91
CA GLU A 478 -26.38 -36.17 -43.80
C GLU A 478 -27.79 -35.57 -43.99
N ILE A 479 -28.04 -34.38 -43.45
CA ILE A 479 -29.30 -33.63 -43.64
C ILE A 479 -29.45 -33.22 -45.11
N GLU A 480 -28.39 -32.71 -45.76
CA GLU A 480 -28.41 -32.36 -47.18
C GLU A 480 -28.62 -33.58 -48.08
N ARG A 481 -27.98 -34.72 -47.78
CA ARG A 481 -28.24 -35.99 -48.49
C ARG A 481 -29.68 -36.45 -48.32
N LYS A 482 -30.24 -36.32 -47.11
CA LYS A 482 -31.67 -36.63 -46.86
C LYS A 482 -32.59 -35.68 -47.62
N MET A 483 -32.29 -34.39 -47.69
CA MET A 483 -33.06 -33.42 -48.47
C MET A 483 -32.95 -33.65 -49.99
N ALA A 484 -31.76 -33.97 -50.51
CA ALA A 484 -31.55 -34.28 -51.92
C ALA A 484 -32.26 -35.57 -52.35
N ASN A 485 -32.32 -36.58 -51.47
CA ASN A 485 -33.02 -37.84 -51.72
C ASN A 485 -34.56 -37.69 -51.70
N VAL A 486 -35.09 -36.65 -51.05
CA VAL A 486 -36.53 -36.30 -51.08
C VAL A 486 -36.90 -35.50 -52.34
N GLY A 487 -35.92 -34.88 -53.02
CA GLY A 487 -36.10 -34.09 -54.24
C GLY A 487 -36.21 -34.87 -55.56
N PHE A 488 -35.92 -36.18 -55.56
CA PHE A 488 -36.03 -37.06 -56.75
C PHE A 488 -36.92 -38.26 -56.45
N GLY A 489 -38.25 -38.05 -56.41
CA GLY A 489 -39.17 -39.18 -56.23
C GLY A 489 -40.64 -38.79 -56.06
N SER A 490 -41.23 -38.11 -57.05
CA SER A 490 -42.68 -37.91 -57.13
C SER A 490 -43.22 -38.33 -58.50
N GLY A 491 -43.93 -39.47 -58.56
CA GLY A 491 -44.94 -39.75 -59.60
C GLY A 491 -45.07 -41.23 -60.03
N PRO A 492 -46.29 -41.74 -60.32
CA PRO A 492 -46.75 -43.05 -59.80
C PRO A 492 -47.27 -44.04 -60.87
N SER A 493 -47.15 -45.35 -60.64
CA SER A 493 -48.00 -46.40 -61.25
C SER A 493 -47.68 -47.74 -60.58
N GLY A 494 -48.57 -48.54 -60.00
CA GLY A 494 -49.93 -48.86 -60.40
C GLY A 494 -49.94 -50.24 -61.06
N GLY A 495 -50.19 -51.33 -60.31
CA GLY A 495 -50.57 -52.62 -60.93
C GLY A 495 -50.11 -53.91 -60.28
N ARG A 496 -50.85 -54.34 -59.24
CA ARG A 496 -51.36 -55.70 -58.94
C ARG A 496 -50.78 -56.97 -59.62
N ARG A 497 -50.79 -58.02 -58.77
CA ARG A 497 -50.81 -59.50 -58.97
C ARG A 497 -49.42 -60.13 -59.12
N GLY A 498 -49.04 -61.17 -58.38
CA GLY A 498 -49.77 -62.05 -57.46
C GLY A 498 -49.14 -63.45 -57.55
N GLY A 499 -48.91 -64.09 -56.39
CA GLY A 499 -48.42 -65.47 -56.26
C GLY A 499 -46.89 -65.61 -56.41
N ASP A 500 -46.15 -66.41 -55.67
CA ASP A 500 -46.55 -67.56 -54.85
C ASP A 500 -45.44 -67.85 -53.81
N ARG A 501 -45.90 -68.26 -52.63
CA ARG A 501 -45.29 -69.16 -51.62
C ARG A 501 -43.77 -69.29 -51.47
N GLY A 502 -43.34 -69.19 -50.20
CA GLY A 502 -42.54 -70.28 -49.61
C GLY A 502 -41.61 -69.91 -48.45
N GLY A 503 -42.11 -70.06 -47.21
CA GLY A 503 -41.33 -70.25 -45.97
C GLY A 503 -40.56 -69.01 -45.48
N ASP A 504 -40.28 -68.80 -44.21
CA ASP A 504 -40.45 -69.55 -42.96
C ASP A 504 -40.11 -68.53 -41.83
N ARG A 505 -40.45 -68.87 -40.58
CA ARG A 505 -40.21 -68.14 -39.31
C ARG A 505 -41.39 -67.36 -38.73
N GLY A 506 -42.17 -68.07 -37.92
CA GLY A 506 -41.79 -68.17 -36.50
C GLY A 506 -42.08 -66.95 -35.62
N ASP A 507 -43.31 -66.94 -35.11
CA ASP A 507 -43.67 -66.71 -33.70
C ASP A 507 -43.29 -65.38 -33.03
N ARG A 508 -44.32 -64.54 -32.86
CA ARG A 508 -44.37 -63.41 -31.94
C ARG A 508 -44.84 -63.91 -30.57
N GLY A 509 -44.01 -63.74 -29.57
CA GLY A 509 -44.39 -63.81 -28.16
C GLY A 509 -43.72 -62.68 -27.38
N ASP A 510 -44.44 -61.56 -27.28
CA ASP A 510 -44.65 -60.76 -26.07
C ASP A 510 -43.52 -60.67 -25.02
N ARG A 511 -43.04 -59.44 -24.74
CA ARG A 511 -42.76 -58.92 -23.38
C ARG A 511 -42.18 -57.51 -23.36
N ASN A 512 -42.94 -56.62 -22.72
CA ASN A 512 -42.48 -55.44 -22.00
C ASN A 512 -41.42 -55.78 -20.94
N ASP A 513 -40.69 -54.73 -20.52
CA ASP A 513 -39.92 -54.54 -19.29
C ASP A 513 -38.44 -54.98 -19.21
N ARG A 514 -37.53 -53.97 -19.30
CA ARG A 514 -36.26 -53.89 -18.53
C ARG A 514 -35.70 -52.45 -18.56
N ALA A 515 -35.99 -51.63 -17.53
CA ALA A 515 -35.22 -51.32 -16.31
C ALA A 515 -34.05 -50.30 -16.51
N PRO A 516 -33.93 -49.26 -15.65
CA PRO A 516 -32.92 -48.20 -15.78
C PRO A 516 -31.53 -48.65 -15.33
N ARG A 517 -30.50 -47.94 -15.83
CA ARG A 517 -29.08 -48.16 -15.50
C ARG A 517 -28.81 -48.04 -14.00
N LYS A 518 -28.02 -48.99 -13.49
CA LYS A 518 -27.51 -49.06 -12.11
C LYS A 518 -26.39 -48.02 -11.92
N GLU A 519 -26.43 -47.27 -10.81
CA GLU A 519 -25.30 -46.46 -10.34
C GLU A 519 -24.14 -47.36 -9.90
N ARG A 520 -22.92 -46.94 -10.23
CA ARG A 520 -21.68 -47.56 -9.75
C ARG A 520 -21.45 -47.14 -8.31
N THR A 521 -21.09 -48.10 -7.46
CA THR A 521 -20.65 -47.88 -6.07
C THR A 521 -19.26 -48.50 -5.91
N ASP A 522 -18.53 -48.05 -4.90
CA ASP A 522 -17.06 -48.12 -4.74
C ASP A 522 -16.44 -49.52 -4.52
N ASP A 523 -17.09 -50.61 -4.94
CA ASP A 523 -16.58 -51.99 -4.81
C ASP A 523 -16.41 -52.72 -6.17
N ASP A 524 -16.34 -51.99 -7.29
CA ASP A 524 -15.97 -52.55 -8.59
C ASP A 524 -14.46 -52.29 -8.85
N ASP A 525 -13.62 -53.28 -8.53
CA ASP A 525 -12.15 -53.35 -8.69
C ASP A 525 -11.54 -52.69 -9.95
#